data_AF-A0AAQ4CSB8-F1
#
_entry.id   AF-A0AAQ4CSB8-F1
#
_cell.length_a   1.000
_cell.length_b   1.000
_cell.length_c   1.000
_cell.angle_alpha   90.00
_cell.angle_beta   90.00
_cell.angle_gamma   90.00
#
_symmetry.space_group_name_H-M   'P 1'
#
loop_
_entity.id
_entity.type
_entity.pdbx_description
1 polymer ?
#
loop_
_entity_poly.entity_id
_entity_poly.type
_entity_poly.pdbx_seq_one_letter_code
_entity_poly.pdbx_strand_id
1 'polypeptide(L)'
;MLNDLIVNFSHEIIKSILSFNNSDINRSFRERCRTLLTNIYYNGLYYTFLYTSARSKGLTFSSLLSVCEVSLDSIIANKEDSKPEEMSYALYGDYLVCLLYKLGLIPHNTLQDKDELLKVLKENDLTFTKITYEGAKIIKLLAEAMIK
;
A
#
# COMPACT_ATOMS: atom_id res chain seq x y z
N MET A 1 6.11 -8.95 -18.51
CA MET A 1 5.97 -7.48 -18.52
C MET A 1 5.10 -6.96 -17.37
N LEU A 2 3.79 -7.24 -17.33
CA LEU A 2 2.92 -6.77 -16.23
C LEU A 2 3.37 -7.32 -14.87
N ASN A 3 3.59 -8.63 -14.78
CA ASN A 3 4.05 -9.28 -13.56
C ASN A 3 5.43 -8.78 -13.11
N ASP A 4 6.35 -8.50 -14.04
CA ASP A 4 7.69 -8.01 -13.70
C ASP A 4 7.64 -6.63 -13.05
N LEU A 5 6.76 -5.74 -13.54
CA LEU A 5 6.58 -4.43 -12.93
C LEU A 5 6.02 -4.55 -11.51
N ILE A 6 5.01 -5.41 -11.32
CA ILE A 6 4.42 -5.65 -10.00
C ILE A 6 5.50 -6.18 -9.05
N VAL A 7 6.26 -7.20 -9.45
CA VAL A 7 7.33 -7.79 -8.64
C VAL A 7 8.41 -6.77 -8.29
N ASN A 8 8.88 -5.99 -9.28
CA ASN A 8 9.90 -4.98 -9.06
C ASN A 8 9.43 -3.90 -8.07
N PHE A 9 8.22 -3.35 -8.27
CA PHE A 9 7.67 -2.35 -7.37
C PHE A 9 7.43 -2.90 -5.97
N SER A 10 6.87 -4.11 -5.82
CA SER A 10 6.71 -4.74 -4.50
C SER A 10 8.05 -4.91 -3.78
N HIS A 11 9.09 -5.31 -4.52
CA HIS A 11 10.43 -5.51 -3.95
C HIS A 11 11.10 -4.19 -3.54
N GLU A 12 10.94 -3.13 -4.33
CA GLU A 12 11.36 -1.78 -3.99
C GLU A 12 10.71 -1.28 -2.70
N ILE A 13 9.39 -1.49 -2.56
CA ILE A 13 8.65 -1.13 -1.34
C ILE A 13 9.18 -1.90 -0.12
N ILE A 14 9.39 -3.21 -0.23
CA ILE A 14 9.93 -4.00 0.89
C ILE A 14 11.33 -3.53 1.29
N LYS A 15 12.20 -3.23 0.32
CA LYS A 15 13.54 -2.68 0.60
C LYS A 15 13.47 -1.34 1.31
N SER A 16 12.59 -0.45 0.87
CA SER A 16 12.39 0.88 1.48
C SER A 16 11.79 0.78 2.88
N ILE A 17 10.90 -0.19 3.14
CA ILE A 17 10.40 -0.46 4.49
C ILE A 17 11.52 -1.01 5.39
N LEU A 18 12.36 -1.91 4.88
CA LEU A 18 13.49 -2.45 5.66
C LEU A 18 14.53 -1.38 6.01
N SER A 19 14.74 -0.36 5.16
CA SER A 19 15.70 0.71 5.42
C SER A 19 15.30 1.64 6.57
N PHE A 20 14.04 1.62 6.99
CA PHE A 20 13.56 2.32 8.19
C PHE A 20 14.27 1.92 9.47
N ASN A 21 14.87 0.73 9.51
CA ASN A 21 15.50 0.16 10.70
C ASN A 21 14.57 0.14 11.95
N ASN A 22 13.26 0.02 11.74
CA ASN A 22 12.26 -0.09 12.80
C ASN A 22 11.56 -1.46 12.73
N SER A 23 11.94 -2.37 13.62
CA SER A 23 11.44 -3.75 13.63
C SER A 23 9.93 -3.86 13.85
N ASP A 24 9.33 -2.91 14.58
CA ASP A 24 7.91 -2.95 14.91
C ASP A 24 7.05 -2.55 13.71
N ILE A 25 7.48 -1.54 12.94
CA ILE A 25 6.82 -1.18 11.66
C ILE A 25 6.95 -2.34 10.68
N ASN A 26 8.15 -2.93 10.55
CA ASN A 26 8.40 -4.05 9.65
C ASN A 26 7.49 -5.24 9.99
N ARG A 27 7.45 -5.65 11.26
CA ARG A 27 6.61 -6.76 11.72
C ARG A 27 5.12 -6.47 11.52
N SER A 28 4.69 -5.25 11.82
CA SER A 28 3.29 -4.83 11.65
C SER A 28 2.90 -4.85 10.17
N PHE A 29 3.76 -4.35 9.28
CA PHE A 29 3.53 -4.35 7.84
C PHE A 29 3.45 -5.78 7.27
N ARG A 30 4.36 -6.67 7.68
CA ARG A 30 4.30 -8.09 7.33
C ARG A 30 2.96 -8.71 7.73
N GLU A 31 2.47 -8.40 8.92
CA GLU A 31 1.17 -8.89 9.40
C GLU A 31 0.00 -8.33 8.58
N ARG A 32 0.04 -7.05 8.17
CA ARG A 32 -0.96 -6.48 7.26
C ARG A 32 -0.97 -7.21 5.91
N CYS A 33 0.20 -7.52 5.34
CA CYS A 33 0.29 -8.27 4.10
C CYS A 33 -0.34 -9.68 4.20
N ARG A 34 -0.21 -10.33 5.36
CA ARG A 34 -0.81 -11.66 5.61
C ARG A 34 -2.32 -11.61 5.73
N THR A 35 -2.81 -10.65 6.50
CA THR A 35 -4.22 -10.57 6.91
C THR A 35 -5.12 -9.92 5.86
N LEU A 36 -4.65 -8.84 5.22
CA LEU A 36 -5.46 -8.03 4.32
C LEU A 36 -5.59 -8.60 2.90
N LEU A 37 -4.80 -9.61 2.53
CA LEU A 37 -5.00 -10.35 1.29
C LEU A 37 -6.41 -10.94 1.21
N THR A 38 -6.88 -11.50 2.32
CA THR A 38 -8.24 -12.06 2.45
C THR A 38 -9.30 -10.95 2.36
N ASN A 39 -9.03 -9.77 2.90
CA ASN A 39 -9.94 -8.63 2.80
C ASN A 39 -10.13 -8.17 1.35
N ILE A 40 -9.04 -8.13 0.56
CA ILE A 40 -9.12 -7.80 -0.88
C ILE A 40 -9.98 -8.83 -1.60
N TYR A 41 -9.79 -10.12 -1.30
CA TYR A 41 -10.53 -11.20 -1.94
C TYR A 41 -12.05 -11.12 -1.71
N TYR A 42 -12.47 -10.88 -0.45
CA TYR A 42 -13.89 -10.88 -0.10
C TYR A 42 -14.59 -9.54 -0.29
N ASN A 43 -13.87 -8.43 -0.07
CA ASN A 43 -14.48 -7.10 -0.02
C ASN A 43 -14.02 -6.19 -1.16
N GLY A 44 -13.04 -6.58 -1.97
CA GLY A 44 -12.49 -5.72 -3.02
C GLY A 44 -11.49 -4.67 -2.50
N LEU A 45 -10.88 -3.97 -3.45
CA LEU A 45 -9.86 -2.96 -3.22
C LEU A 45 -10.45 -1.74 -2.52
N TYR A 46 -11.58 -1.21 -3.01
CA TYR A 46 -12.17 0.04 -2.52
C TYR A 46 -12.44 -0.03 -1.01
N TYR A 47 -13.12 -1.10 -0.55
CA TYR A 47 -13.41 -1.28 0.86
C TYR A 47 -12.17 -1.60 1.69
N THR A 48 -11.19 -2.32 1.12
CA THR A 48 -9.91 -2.56 1.78
C THR A 48 -9.16 -1.24 1.98
N PHE A 49 -9.12 -0.36 0.98
CA PHE A 49 -8.47 0.95 1.06
C PHE A 49 -9.16 1.88 2.06
N LEU A 50 -10.49 1.88 2.12
CA LEU A 50 -11.23 2.60 3.17
C LEU A 50 -10.87 2.08 4.57
N TYR A 51 -10.80 0.76 4.72
CA TYR A 51 -10.44 0.14 5.99
C TYR A 51 -9.02 0.51 6.44
N THR A 52 -8.02 0.41 5.55
CA THR A 52 -6.64 0.79 5.88
C THR A 52 -6.52 2.30 6.15
N SER A 53 -7.26 3.12 5.42
CA SER A 53 -7.31 4.58 5.66
C SER A 53 -7.89 4.90 7.03
N ALA A 54 -8.96 4.23 7.45
CA ALA A 54 -9.54 4.40 8.78
C ALA A 54 -8.60 3.91 9.89
N ARG A 55 -8.00 2.72 9.73
CA ARG A 55 -7.08 2.13 10.71
C ARG A 55 -5.77 2.91 10.86
N SER A 56 -5.35 3.60 9.81
CA SER A 56 -4.19 4.48 9.83
C SER A 56 -4.52 5.91 10.26
N LYS A 57 -5.73 6.21 10.73
CA LYS A 57 -6.18 7.57 11.07
C LYS A 57 -5.97 8.59 9.95
N GLY A 58 -6.13 8.17 8.70
CA GLY A 58 -6.01 9.01 7.51
C GLY A 58 -4.58 9.20 7.00
N LEU A 59 -3.58 8.51 7.58
CA LEU A 59 -2.19 8.64 7.12
C LEU A 59 -2.01 8.22 5.66
N THR A 60 -2.80 7.27 5.14
CA THR A 60 -2.77 6.82 3.73
C THR A 60 -2.68 7.98 2.74
N PHE A 61 -3.61 8.92 2.78
CA PHE A 61 -3.62 10.05 1.84
C PHE A 61 -2.37 10.95 1.93
N SER A 62 -1.79 11.09 3.13
CA SER A 62 -0.59 11.90 3.34
C SER A 62 0.72 11.20 2.96
N SER A 63 0.76 9.87 2.95
CA SER A 63 1.95 9.09 2.54
C SER A 63 1.88 8.57 1.12
N LEU A 64 0.72 8.65 0.47
CA LEU A 64 0.47 8.04 -0.83
C LEU A 64 1.52 8.40 -1.88
N LEU A 65 1.84 9.68 -2.07
CA LEU A 65 2.84 10.12 -3.05
C LEU A 65 4.25 9.58 -2.71
N SER A 66 4.66 9.71 -1.44
CA SER A 66 5.94 9.17 -0.97
C SER A 66 6.06 7.66 -1.22
N VAL A 67 4.98 6.90 -1.05
CA VAL A 67 4.93 5.46 -1.35
C VAL A 67 5.02 5.20 -2.85
N CYS A 68 4.31 5.99 -3.67
CA CYS A 68 4.35 5.86 -5.12
C CYS A 68 5.75 6.21 -5.68
N GLU A 69 6.50 7.08 -5.02
CA GLU A 69 7.87 7.45 -5.37
C GLU A 69 8.92 6.56 -4.70
N VAL A 70 8.52 5.64 -3.81
CA VAL A 70 9.41 4.80 -2.98
C VAL A 70 10.32 5.65 -2.06
N SER A 71 10.00 6.93 -1.88
CA SER A 71 10.70 7.87 -1.02
C SER A 71 10.12 7.85 0.40
N LEU A 72 10.29 6.73 1.10
CA LEU A 72 9.64 6.52 2.39
C LEU A 72 10.35 7.18 3.58
N ASP A 73 11.60 7.64 3.42
CA ASP A 73 12.38 8.27 4.50
C ASP A 73 11.67 9.51 5.09
N SER A 74 10.99 10.27 4.23
CA SER A 74 10.21 11.46 4.62
C SER A 74 8.92 11.14 5.38
N ILE A 75 8.41 9.92 5.26
CA ILE A 75 7.19 9.49 5.98
C ILE A 75 7.51 9.30 7.46
N ILE A 76 8.68 8.75 7.78
CA ILE A 76 9.06 8.47 9.18
C ILE A 76 9.48 9.75 9.90
N ALA A 77 10.32 10.57 9.27
CA ALA A 77 10.83 11.78 9.89
C ALA A 77 9.72 12.76 10.32
N ASN A 78 8.57 12.74 9.63
CA ASN A 78 7.45 13.64 9.88
C ASN A 78 6.33 13.03 10.74
N LYS A 79 6.48 11.78 11.20
CA LYS A 79 5.40 11.02 11.85
C LYS A 79 5.85 10.26 13.08
N GLU A 80 6.77 10.83 13.88
CA GLU A 80 7.29 10.21 15.11
C GLU A 80 6.20 9.79 16.12
N ASP A 81 5.05 10.48 16.12
CA ASP A 81 3.90 10.14 16.99
C ASP A 81 3.01 9.00 16.48
N SER A 82 3.23 8.53 15.24
CA SER A 82 2.38 7.49 14.65
C SER A 82 2.75 6.10 15.15
N LYS A 83 1.76 5.32 15.58
CA LYS A 83 2.02 3.96 16.06
C LYS A 83 2.47 3.07 14.91
N PRO A 84 3.35 2.07 15.15
CA PRO A 84 3.78 1.13 14.11
C PRO A 84 2.61 0.46 13.37
N GLU A 85 1.52 0.16 14.09
CA GLU A 85 0.31 -0.38 13.50
C GLU A 85 -0.35 0.60 12.51
N GLU A 86 -0.53 1.87 12.90
CA GLU A 86 -1.17 2.89 12.06
C GLU A 86 -0.35 3.13 10.78
N MET A 87 0.97 3.20 10.94
CA MET A 87 1.91 3.31 9.81
C MET A 87 1.82 2.11 8.88
N SER A 88 1.77 0.89 9.43
CA SER A 88 1.70 -0.32 8.62
C SER A 88 0.43 -0.41 7.78
N TYR A 89 -0.71 0.08 8.30
CA TYR A 89 -1.94 0.19 7.54
C TYR A 89 -1.83 1.23 6.43
N ALA A 90 -1.20 2.37 6.71
CA ALA A 90 -0.97 3.41 5.71
C ALA A 90 -0.14 2.87 4.54
N LEU A 91 1.04 2.33 4.84
CA LEU A 91 1.96 1.76 3.85
C LEU A 91 1.29 0.68 3.01
N TYR A 92 0.49 -0.21 3.63
CA TYR A 92 -0.20 -1.26 2.89
C TYR A 92 -1.30 -0.71 1.98
N GLY A 93 -2.15 0.19 2.48
CA GLY A 93 -3.20 0.81 1.67
C GLY A 93 -2.63 1.60 0.49
N ASP A 94 -1.60 2.40 0.75
CA ASP A 94 -0.94 3.23 -0.25
C ASP A 94 -0.24 2.36 -1.30
N TYR A 95 0.41 1.27 -0.90
CA TYR A 95 1.00 0.32 -1.83
C TYR A 95 -0.01 -0.18 -2.87
N LEU A 96 -1.23 -0.54 -2.47
CA LEU A 96 -2.24 -1.06 -3.39
C LEU A 96 -2.65 -0.02 -4.44
N VAL A 97 -2.81 1.25 -4.03
CA VAL A 97 -3.16 2.35 -4.93
C VAL A 97 -1.97 2.71 -5.82
N CYS A 98 -0.77 2.78 -5.24
CA CYS A 98 0.45 3.08 -5.98
C CYS A 98 0.79 2.01 -7.01
N LEU A 99 0.42 0.75 -6.77
CA LEU A 99 0.54 -0.30 -7.77
C LEU A 99 -0.27 0.04 -9.03
N LEU A 100 -1.52 0.49 -8.88
CA LEU A 100 -2.37 0.89 -10.00
C LEU A 100 -1.83 2.14 -10.70
N TYR A 101 -1.29 3.08 -9.94
CA TYR A 101 -0.60 4.25 -10.48
C TYR A 101 0.62 3.85 -11.33
N LYS A 102 1.48 2.96 -10.83
CA LYS A 102 2.66 2.45 -11.57
C LYS A 102 2.27 1.73 -12.85
N LEU A 103 1.09 1.14 -12.87
CA LEU A 103 0.50 0.49 -14.04
C LEU A 103 -0.18 1.46 -15.02
N GLY A 104 -0.20 2.76 -14.73
CA GLY A 104 -0.83 3.78 -15.56
C GLY A 104 -2.36 3.77 -15.51
N LEU A 105 -2.95 3.11 -14.51
CA LEU A 105 -4.41 2.99 -14.35
C LEU A 105 -5.01 4.12 -13.52
N ILE A 106 -4.19 4.76 -12.69
CA ILE A 106 -4.56 5.95 -11.92
C ILE A 106 -3.65 7.10 -12.40
N PRO A 107 -4.21 8.20 -12.91
CA PRO A 107 -3.44 9.40 -13.25
C PRO A 107 -2.82 10.07 -12.02
N HIS A 108 -1.72 10.82 -12.21
CA HIS A 108 -1.04 11.50 -11.10
C HIS A 108 -1.92 12.54 -10.40
N ASN A 109 -2.73 13.31 -11.14
CA ASN A 109 -3.66 14.28 -10.57
C ASN A 109 -4.74 13.62 -9.68
N THR A 110 -5.15 12.40 -10.02
CA THR A 110 -6.09 11.62 -9.20
C THR A 110 -5.48 11.23 -7.85
N LEU A 111 -4.16 11.02 -7.75
CA LEU A 111 -3.53 10.74 -6.45
C LEU A 111 -3.57 11.93 -5.49
N GLN A 112 -3.66 13.15 -6.01
CA GLN A 112 -3.65 14.39 -5.22
C GLN A 112 -5.05 14.80 -4.76
N ASP A 113 -6.10 14.31 -5.42
CA ASP A 113 -7.49 14.58 -5.09
C ASP A 113 -8.12 13.34 -4.43
N LYS A 114 -8.33 13.43 -3.12
CA LYS A 114 -8.91 12.34 -2.32
C LYS A 114 -10.28 11.92 -2.82
N ASP A 115 -11.15 12.85 -3.18
CA ASP A 115 -12.53 12.53 -3.54
C ASP A 115 -12.58 11.89 -4.92
N GLU A 116 -11.79 12.40 -5.86
CA GLU A 116 -11.64 11.79 -7.18
C GLU A 116 -10.97 10.41 -7.10
N LEU A 117 -9.96 10.22 -6.24
CA LEU A 117 -9.35 8.91 -6.02
C LEU A 117 -10.37 7.89 -5.52
N LEU A 118 -11.15 8.24 -4.50
CA LEU A 118 -12.16 7.35 -3.94
C LEU A 118 -13.24 7.00 -4.96
N LYS A 119 -13.64 7.97 -5.78
CA LYS A 119 -14.58 7.75 -6.89
C LYS A 119 -14.00 6.77 -7.91
N VAL A 120 -12.77 7.00 -8.39
CA VAL A 120 -12.10 6.13 -9.37
C VAL A 120 -11.92 4.71 -8.84
N LEU A 121 -11.50 4.55 -7.57
CA LEU A 121 -11.37 3.24 -6.93
C LEU A 121 -12.71 2.50 -6.86
N LYS A 122 -13.80 3.21 -6.55
CA LYS A 122 -15.15 2.63 -6.45
C LYS A 122 -15.69 2.22 -7.82
N GLU A 123 -15.58 3.08 -8.83
CA GLU A 123 -16.10 2.84 -10.18
C GLU A 123 -15.38 1.68 -10.89
N ASN A 124 -14.12 1.42 -10.54
CA ASN A 124 -13.28 0.40 -11.16
C ASN A 124 -12.97 -0.80 -10.25
N ASP A 125 -13.67 -0.93 -9.12
CA ASP A 125 -13.29 -1.83 -8.03
C ASP A 125 -13.11 -3.29 -8.50
N LEU A 126 -13.98 -3.81 -9.36
CA LEU A 126 -13.89 -5.18 -9.86
C LEU A 126 -12.57 -5.45 -10.61
N THR A 127 -12.17 -4.54 -11.49
CA THR A 127 -10.94 -4.68 -12.30
C THR A 127 -9.72 -4.45 -11.42
N PHE A 128 -9.75 -3.39 -10.61
CA PHE A 128 -8.63 -3.03 -9.75
C PHE A 128 -8.39 -4.06 -8.65
N THR A 129 -9.43 -4.69 -8.11
CA THR A 129 -9.33 -5.80 -7.15
C THR A 129 -8.52 -6.95 -7.73
N LYS A 130 -8.77 -7.36 -8.97
CA LYS A 130 -8.02 -8.48 -9.58
C LYS A 130 -6.53 -8.17 -9.68
N ILE A 131 -6.18 -6.96 -10.13
CA ILE A 131 -4.80 -6.53 -10.30
C ILE A 131 -4.10 -6.37 -8.94
N THR A 132 -4.74 -5.68 -8.00
CA THR A 132 -4.17 -5.46 -6.67
C THR A 132 -4.10 -6.74 -5.84
N TYR A 133 -4.98 -7.72 -6.09
CA TYR A 133 -4.89 -9.04 -5.47
C TYR A 133 -3.62 -9.80 -5.90
N GLU A 134 -3.22 -9.73 -7.17
CA GLU A 134 -1.93 -10.29 -7.62
C GLU A 134 -0.75 -9.59 -6.93
N GLY A 135 -0.77 -8.26 -6.87
CA GLY A 135 0.24 -7.49 -6.15
C GLY A 135 0.27 -7.77 -4.65
N ALA A 136 -0.89 -7.99 -4.02
CA ALA A 136 -1.01 -8.33 -2.61
C ALA A 136 -0.42 -9.72 -2.31
N LYS A 137 -0.62 -10.70 -3.19
CA LYS A 137 0.03 -12.02 -3.09
C LYS A 137 1.55 -11.89 -3.15
N ILE A 138 2.06 -11.13 -4.11
CA ILE A 138 3.51 -10.95 -4.30
C ILE A 138 4.13 -10.26 -3.09
N ILE A 139 3.59 -9.11 -2.66
CA ILE A 139 4.15 -8.38 -1.52
C ILE A 139 4.04 -9.18 -0.22
N LYS A 140 3.00 -10.01 -0.05
CA LYS A 140 2.90 -10.94 1.07
C LYS A 140 4.07 -11.93 1.07
N LEU A 141 4.33 -12.61 -0.04
CA LEU A 141 5.42 -13.58 -0.14
C LEU A 141 6.78 -12.92 0.13
N LEU A 142 7.01 -11.73 -0.43
CA LEU A 142 8.23 -10.96 -0.20
C LEU A 142 8.36 -10.52 1.27
N ALA A 143 7.30 -9.99 1.87
CA ALA A 143 7.28 -9.60 3.28
C ALA A 143 7.54 -10.81 4.19
N GLU A 144 6.95 -11.97 3.89
CA GLU A 144 7.15 -13.19 4.66
C GLU A 144 8.58 -13.73 4.60
N ALA A 145 9.26 -13.54 3.47
CA ALA A 145 10.62 -13.99 3.24
C ALA A 145 11.69 -13.00 3.73
N MET A 146 11.45 -11.69 3.59
CA MET A 146 12.47 -10.66 3.80
C MET A 146 12.38 -9.97 5.15
N ILE A 147 11.18 -9.90 5.76
CA ILE A 147 10.97 -9.28 7.06
C ILE A 147 10.99 -10.36 8.15
N LYS A 148 11.91 -10.23 9.11
CA LYS A 148 12.08 -11.16 10.24
C LYS A 148 10.98 -10.98 11.28
#